data_AF-A0A820FW87-F1
#
_entry.id   AF-A0A820FW87-F1
#
_cell.length_a   1.000
_cell.length_b   1.000
_cell.length_c   1.000
_cell.angle_alpha   90.00
_cell.angle_beta   90.00
_cell.angle_gamma   90.00
#
_symmetry.space_group_name_H-M   'P 1'
#
loop_
_entity.id
_entity.type
_entity.pdbx_description
1 polymer ?
#
loop_
_entity_poly.entity_id
_entity_poly.type
_entity_poly.pdbx_seq_one_letter_code
_entity_poly.pdbx_strand_id
1 'polypeptide(L)'
;CGPCRRFTPKLIEFYNSHAKDKNFEIIFISSDNDEESFNEYYEHMPWLTLDFKESDKKAEIEKKFHITGIPTLILLDGYSGDIICTDADERISLDDSEGEKFPWKSL
;
A
#
# COMPACT_ATOMS: atom_id res chain seq x y z
N CYS A 1 2.64 -11.11 -9.48
CA CYS A 1 1.99 -11.59 -8.24
C CYS A 1 0.48 -11.79 -8.45
N GLY A 2 -0.06 -13.00 -8.26
CA GLY A 2 -1.51 -13.27 -8.45
C GLY A 2 -2.44 -12.59 -7.42
N PRO A 3 -2.17 -12.70 -6.10
CA PRO A 3 -2.92 -11.98 -5.07
C PRO A 3 -2.91 -10.46 -5.25
N CYS A 4 -1.76 -9.86 -5.53
CA CYS A 4 -1.62 -8.41 -5.71
C CYS A 4 -2.49 -7.86 -6.85
N ARG A 5 -2.54 -8.56 -7.99
CA ARG A 5 -3.39 -8.18 -9.13
C ARG A 5 -4.89 -8.24 -8.82
N ARG A 6 -5.31 -9.04 -7.84
CA ARG A 6 -6.70 -9.07 -7.36
C ARG A 6 -7.00 -7.97 -6.35
N PHE A 7 -6.01 -7.57 -5.56
CA PHE A 7 -6.16 -6.54 -4.53
C PHE A 7 -6.09 -5.12 -5.09
N THR A 8 -5.16 -4.85 -6.00
CA THR A 8 -4.89 -3.50 -6.50
C THR A 8 -6.13 -2.76 -7.04
N PRO A 9 -7.05 -3.39 -7.80
CA PRO A 9 -8.28 -2.72 -8.23
C PRO A 9 -9.15 -2.24 -7.05
N LYS A 10 -9.25 -3.03 -5.97
CA LYS A 10 -9.97 -2.62 -4.75
C LYS A 10 -9.28 -1.45 -4.06
N LEU A 11 -7.94 -1.46 -4.03
CA LEU A 11 -7.16 -0.38 -3.45
C LEU A 11 -7.31 0.93 -4.25
N ILE A 12 -7.36 0.84 -5.59
CA ILE A 12 -7.64 1.99 -6.48
C ILE A 12 -9.02 2.58 -6.17
N GLU A 13 -10.05 1.74 -6.05
CA GLU A 13 -11.41 2.17 -5.72
C GLU A 13 -11.46 2.86 -4.34
N PHE A 14 -10.82 2.26 -3.33
CA PHE A 14 -10.72 2.81 -1.98
C PHE A 14 -10.01 4.17 -1.98
N TYR A 15 -8.86 4.27 -2.68
CA TYR A 15 -8.09 5.50 -2.78
C TYR A 15 -8.89 6.61 -3.45
N ASN A 16 -9.49 6.33 -4.62
CA ASN A 16 -10.28 7.32 -5.36
C ASN A 16 -11.48 7.84 -4.56
N SER A 17 -12.09 6.98 -3.74
CA SER A 17 -13.28 7.33 -2.96
C SER A 17 -12.96 8.05 -1.65
N HIS A 18 -11.78 7.82 -1.06
CA HIS A 18 -11.53 8.20 0.32
C HIS A 18 -10.26 9.02 0.57
N ALA A 19 -9.25 8.98 -0.31
CA ALA A 19 -7.94 9.58 -0.04
C ALA A 19 -8.02 11.07 0.30
N LYS A 20 -8.86 11.81 -0.42
CA LYS A 20 -9.07 13.25 -0.19
C LYS A 20 -9.73 13.53 1.16
N ASP A 21 -10.85 12.88 1.45
CA ASP A 21 -11.66 13.17 2.63
C ASP A 21 -11.05 12.61 3.91
N LYS A 22 -10.35 11.47 3.81
CA LYS A 22 -9.61 10.84 4.91
C LYS A 22 -8.16 11.30 5.00
N ASN A 23 -7.72 12.18 4.09
CA ASN A 23 -6.42 12.82 4.05
C ASN A 23 -5.23 11.85 4.18
N PHE A 24 -5.14 10.89 3.26
CA PHE A 24 -4.00 9.96 3.18
C PHE A 24 -3.43 9.88 1.75
N GLU A 25 -2.23 9.33 1.64
CA GLU A 25 -1.54 9.04 0.39
C GLU A 25 -1.00 7.60 0.42
N ILE A 26 -0.83 6.98 -0.74
CA ILE A 26 -0.19 5.67 -0.91
C ILE A 26 1.18 5.87 -1.56
N ILE A 27 2.18 5.17 -1.02
CA ILE A 27 3.50 5.05 -1.65
C ILE A 27 3.69 3.59 -2.03
N PHE A 28 3.60 3.30 -3.33
CA PHE A 28 3.85 1.97 -3.86
C PHE A 28 5.33 1.61 -3.75
N ILE A 29 5.60 0.41 -3.26
CA ILE A 29 6.95 -0.16 -3.20
C ILE A 29 6.90 -1.46 -3.99
N SER A 30 7.46 -1.43 -5.19
CA SER A 30 7.38 -2.55 -6.11
C SER A 30 8.21 -3.76 -5.64
N SER A 31 7.68 -4.95 -5.92
CA SER A 31 8.40 -6.23 -5.82
C SER A 31 8.55 -6.89 -7.19
N ASP A 32 8.40 -6.12 -8.27
CA ASP A 32 8.61 -6.59 -9.64
C ASP A 32 10.10 -6.85 -9.91
N ASN A 33 10.40 -7.75 -10.83
CA ASN A 33 11.78 -8.19 -11.08
C ASN A 33 12.57 -7.25 -11.99
N ASP A 34 11.88 -6.39 -12.73
CA ASP A 34 12.45 -5.49 -13.72
C ASP A 34 11.60 -4.20 -13.88
N GLU A 35 12.24 -3.16 -14.41
CA GLU A 35 11.67 -1.82 -14.54
C GLU A 35 10.51 -1.78 -15.56
N GLU A 36 10.50 -2.66 -16.56
CA GLU A 36 9.42 -2.77 -17.54
C GLU A 36 8.13 -3.27 -16.89
N SER A 37 8.21 -4.39 -16.16
CA SER A 37 7.10 -4.96 -15.40
C SER A 37 6.57 -3.99 -14.35
N PHE A 38 7.48 -3.26 -13.68
CA PHE A 38 7.11 -2.20 -12.74
C PHE A 38 6.30 -1.10 -13.43
N ASN A 39 6.80 -0.56 -14.55
CA ASN A 39 6.14 0.53 -15.26
C ASN A 39 4.76 0.12 -15.78
N GLU A 40 4.65 -1.07 -16.37
CA GLU A 40 3.37 -1.62 -16.84
C GLU A 40 2.37 -1.77 -15.68
N TYR A 41 2.82 -2.29 -14.54
CA TYR A 41 1.92 -2.50 -13.41
C TYR A 41 1.49 -1.20 -12.72
N TYR A 42 2.41 -0.23 -12.63
CA TYR A 42 2.17 1.06 -11.98
C TYR A 42 1.38 2.05 -12.84
N GLU A 43 1.32 1.88 -14.16
CA GLU A 43 0.72 2.83 -15.12
C GLU A 43 -0.68 3.34 -14.73
N HIS A 44 -1.49 2.50 -14.06
CA HIS A 44 -2.87 2.82 -13.69
C HIS A 44 -3.08 3.13 -12.20
N MET A 45 -2.00 3.22 -11.42
CA MET A 45 -2.07 3.52 -10.00
C MET A 45 -2.10 5.05 -9.75
N PRO A 46 -3.14 5.59 -9.10
CA PRO A 46 -3.34 7.04 -8.96
C PRO A 46 -2.57 7.66 -7.77
N TRP A 47 -1.51 7.01 -7.30
CA TRP A 47 -0.74 7.37 -6.10
C TRP A 47 0.76 7.39 -6.38
N LEU A 48 1.59 7.67 -5.38
CA LEU A 48 3.03 7.79 -5.52
C LEU A 48 3.74 6.42 -5.52
N THR A 49 5.01 6.40 -5.91
CA THR A 49 5.86 5.22 -5.83
C THR A 49 7.26 5.59 -5.32
N LEU A 50 7.90 4.66 -4.63
CA LEU A 50 9.35 4.67 -4.50
C LEU A 50 9.95 4.41 -5.89
N ASP A 51 11.03 5.11 -6.24
CA ASP A 51 11.75 4.84 -7.49
C ASP A 51 12.21 3.37 -7.51
N PHE A 52 11.96 2.68 -8.61
CA PHE A 52 12.34 1.28 -8.80
C PHE A 52 13.83 1.02 -8.55
N LYS A 53 14.68 2.04 -8.75
CA LYS A 53 16.14 1.96 -8.56
C LYS A 53 16.58 2.03 -7.10
N GLU A 54 15.69 2.38 -6.17
CA GLU A 54 15.97 2.51 -4.74
C GLU A 54 15.86 1.15 -4.00
N SER A 55 16.52 0.10 -4.53
CA SER A 55 16.41 -1.26 -3.99
C SER A 55 16.89 -1.40 -2.55
N ASP A 56 17.91 -0.64 -2.16
CA ASP A 56 18.44 -0.64 -0.80
C ASP A 56 17.41 -0.08 0.19
N LYS A 57 16.74 1.00 -0.20
CA LYS A 57 15.68 1.62 0.61
C LYS A 57 14.45 0.73 0.72
N LYS A 58 14.08 0.03 -0.37
CA LYS A 58 13.07 -1.04 -0.33
C LYS A 58 13.44 -2.09 0.70
N ALA A 59 14.67 -2.61 0.68
CA ALA A 59 15.13 -3.65 1.61
C ALA A 59 15.12 -3.18 3.08
N GLU A 60 15.49 -1.92 3.34
CA GLU A 60 15.38 -1.31 4.67
C GLU A 60 13.93 -1.25 5.17
N ILE A 61 13.00 -0.87 4.30
CA ILE A 61 11.57 -0.80 4.61
C ILE A 61 11.01 -2.19 4.90
N GLU A 62 11.27 -3.18 4.02
CA GLU A 62 10.84 -4.57 4.20
C GLU A 62 11.34 -5.14 5.54
N LYS A 63 12.61 -4.87 5.88
CA LYS A 63 13.19 -5.29 7.15
C LYS A 63 12.54 -4.58 8.34
N LYS A 64 12.37 -3.25 8.28
CA LYS A 64 11.80 -2.43 9.37
C LYS A 64 10.40 -2.90 9.75
N PHE A 65 9.59 -3.24 8.75
CA PHE A 65 8.20 -3.64 8.95
C PHE A 65 7.97 -5.15 8.92
N HIS A 66 9.04 -5.95 8.86
CA HIS A 66 8.98 -7.41 8.83
C HIS A 66 8.08 -7.95 7.70
N ILE A 67 8.16 -7.33 6.52
CA ILE A 67 7.37 -7.74 5.35
C ILE A 67 7.90 -9.08 4.85
N THR A 68 7.03 -10.09 4.80
CA THR A 68 7.37 -11.46 4.38
C THR A 68 6.56 -11.96 3.18
N GLY A 69 5.58 -11.18 2.72
CA GLY A 69 4.70 -11.55 1.63
C GLY A 69 3.99 -10.35 1.00
N ILE A 70 3.36 -10.58 -0.15
CA ILE A 70 2.62 -9.57 -0.91
C ILE A 70 1.22 -10.07 -1.34
N PRO A 71 0.20 -9.20 -1.37
CA PRO A 71 0.24 -7.79 -0.97
C PRO A 71 0.42 -7.63 0.55
N THR A 72 1.01 -6.50 0.96
CA THR A 72 1.07 -6.01 2.34
C THR A 72 0.81 -4.52 2.28
N LEU A 73 -0.12 -4.00 3.08
CA LEU A 73 -0.37 -2.56 3.18
C LEU A 73 -0.30 -2.11 4.63
N ILE A 74 0.64 -1.20 4.92
CA ILE A 74 0.88 -0.68 6.26
C ILE A 74 0.50 0.80 6.27
N LEU A 75 -0.34 1.16 7.24
CA LEU A 75 -0.75 2.54 7.47
C LEU A 75 0.12 3.15 8.57
N LEU A 76 0.69 4.31 8.27
CA LEU A 76 1.52 5.09 9.18
C LEU A 76 0.89 6.46 9.44
N ASP A 77 1.20 7.05 10.59
CA ASP A 77 0.95 8.46 10.81
C ASP A 77 1.94 9.29 9.98
N GLY A 78 1.42 10.23 9.18
CA GLY A 78 2.24 11.03 8.26
C GLY A 78 3.18 12.03 8.95
N TYR A 79 2.93 12.37 10.23
CA TYR A 79 3.76 13.32 10.98
C TYR A 79 4.77 12.62 11.89
N SER A 80 4.34 11.63 12.67
CA SER A 80 5.21 10.92 13.61
C SER A 80 5.94 9.73 12.98
N GLY A 81 5.37 9.13 11.92
CA GLY A 81 5.86 7.88 11.34
C GLY A 81 5.49 6.64 12.17
N ASP A 82 4.62 6.78 13.16
CA ASP A 82 4.13 5.66 13.98
C ASP A 82 3.25 4.73 13.15
N ILE A 83 3.29 3.44 13.49
CA ILE A 83 2.41 2.44 12.86
C ILE A 83 0.99 2.59 13.41
N ILE A 84 0.03 2.72 12.50
CA ILE A 84 -1.40 2.78 12.82
C ILE A 84 -2.05 1.41 12.62
N CYS A 85 -1.77 0.74 11.50
CA CYS A 85 -2.36 -0.53 11.10
C CYS A 85 -1.37 -1.29 10.20
N THR A 86 -1.21 -2.59 10.43
CA THR A 86 -0.28 -3.45 9.67
C THR A 86 -0.97 -4.41 8.71
N ASP A 87 -2.31 -4.46 8.73
CA ASP A 87 -3.17 -5.40 8.00
C ASP A 87 -4.20 -4.66 7.13
N ALA A 88 -3.87 -3.45 6.64
CA ALA A 88 -4.84 -2.58 5.96
C ALA A 88 -5.35 -3.18 4.63
N ASP A 89 -4.55 -4.04 3.99
CA ASP A 89 -4.97 -4.76 2.79
C ASP A 89 -6.08 -5.79 3.09
N GLU A 90 -6.03 -6.42 4.27
CA GLU A 90 -7.11 -7.29 4.74
C GLU A 90 -8.35 -6.47 5.10
N ARG A 91 -8.18 -5.33 5.78
CA ARG A 91 -9.29 -4.42 6.15
C ARG A 91 -10.08 -4.00 4.91
N ILE A 92 -9.40 -3.50 3.88
CA ILE A 92 -10.04 -3.09 2.62
C ILE A 92 -10.64 -4.29 1.88
N SER A 93 -9.98 -5.44 1.91
CA SER A 93 -10.40 -6.60 1.12
C SER A 93 -11.60 -7.35 1.68
N LEU A 94 -11.76 -7.38 3.01
CA LEU A 94 -12.63 -8.34 3.71
C LEU A 94 -13.57 -7.72 4.75
N ASP A 95 -13.29 -6.54 5.30
CA ASP A 95 -14.02 -6.00 6.48
C ASP A 95 -14.70 -4.65 6.19
N ASP A 96 -13.96 -3.68 5.66
CA ASP A 96 -14.37 -2.28 5.61
C ASP A 96 -13.98 -1.60 4.28
N SER A 97 -14.59 -2.06 3.18
CA SER A 97 -14.34 -1.50 1.84
C SER A 97 -14.76 -0.04 1.71
N GLU A 98 -15.72 0.42 2.52
CA GLU A 98 -16.20 1.82 2.55
C GLU A 98 -15.40 2.71 3.51
N GLY A 99 -14.45 2.13 4.25
CA GLY A 99 -13.57 2.85 5.16
C GLY A 99 -14.29 3.51 6.35
N GLU A 100 -15.42 2.99 6.80
CA GLU A 100 -16.17 3.52 7.95
C GLU A 100 -15.37 3.45 9.26
N LYS A 101 -14.49 2.44 9.37
CA LYS A 101 -13.62 2.19 10.53
C LYS A 101 -12.20 2.70 10.33
N PHE A 102 -11.88 3.31 9.18
CA PHE A 102 -10.58 3.93 8.93
C PHE A 102 -10.26 4.94 10.05
N PRO A 103 -9.04 4.94 10.64
CA PRO A 103 -7.80 4.36 10.12
C PRO A 103 -7.45 2.97 10.69
N TRP A 104 -8.43 2.21 11.20
CA TRP A 104 -8.23 0.84 11.69
C TRP A 104 -7.10 0.71 12.72
N LYS A 105 -7.05 1.63 13.69
CA LYS A 105 -6.04 1.60 14.76
C LYS A 105 -6.00 0.21 15.38
N SER A 106 -4.86 -0.47 15.27
CA SER A 106 -4.65 -1.74 15.96
C SER A 106 -4.83 -1.49 17.47
N LEU A 107 -5.68 -2.30 18.12
CA LEU A 107 -5.86 -2.28 19.57
C LEU A 107 -4.57 -2.72 20.29
#